data_AF-A0ABD1RA37-F1
#
_entry.id   AF-A0ABD1RA37-F1
#
_cell.length_a   1.000
_cell.length_b   1.000
_cell.length_c   1.000
_cell.angle_alpha   90.00
_cell.angle_beta   90.00
_cell.angle_gamma   90.00
#
_symmetry.space_group_name_H-M   'P 1'
#
loop_
_entity.id
_entity.type
_entity.pdbx_description
1 polymer ?
#
loop_
_entity_poly.entity_id
_entity_poly.type
_entity_poly.pdbx_seq_one_letter_code
_entity_poly.pdbx_strand_id
1 'polypeptide(L)'
;MTKQLDNANAAQKVAAEALEAANIEKKRLLEEAKSREEEVLSLRKELADAGKAKQEAEEGKKEVEAKLANAEADFVANFHNTEAYSSFSDYFARVGHQEVLTALRNDHPDVNVKDLEARFPPPDVEGDEDN
;
A
#
# COMPACT_ATOMS: atom_id res chain seq x y z
N MET A 1 82.88 17.07 -23.26
CA MET A 1 81.56 17.53 -23.76
C MET A 1 80.55 16.41 -23.99
N THR A 2 80.95 15.14 -24.13
CA THR A 2 80.06 14.01 -24.47
C THR A 2 79.05 13.64 -23.37
N LYS A 3 79.47 13.50 -22.10
CA LYS A 3 78.56 13.08 -21.00
C LYS A 3 77.34 13.98 -20.77
N GLN A 4 77.45 15.29 -21.00
CA GLN A 4 76.33 16.21 -20.84
C GLN A 4 75.29 16.05 -21.96
N LEU A 5 75.74 15.74 -23.17
CA LEU A 5 74.88 15.51 -24.33
C LEU A 5 74.12 14.19 -24.21
N ASP A 6 74.79 13.15 -23.71
CA ASP A 6 74.17 11.84 -23.44
C ASP A 6 73.08 11.94 -22.36
N ASN A 7 73.33 12.69 -21.28
CA ASN A 7 72.35 12.94 -20.23
C ASN A 7 71.14 13.75 -20.72
N ALA A 8 71.36 14.76 -21.56
CA ALA A 8 70.28 15.56 -22.12
C ALA A 8 69.36 14.71 -23.03
N ASN A 9 69.94 13.86 -23.88
CA ASN A 9 69.17 12.95 -24.72
C ASN A 9 68.38 11.91 -23.90
N ALA A 10 68.98 11.37 -22.84
CA ALA A 10 68.29 10.43 -21.95
C ALA A 10 67.10 11.09 -21.23
N ALA A 11 67.27 12.31 -20.72
CA ALA A 11 66.19 13.07 -20.09
C ALA A 11 65.06 13.40 -21.07
N GLN A 12 65.40 13.77 -22.31
CA GLN A 12 64.42 14.10 -23.35
C GLN A 12 63.59 12.88 -23.77
N LYS A 13 64.23 11.69 -23.85
CA LYS A 13 63.53 10.43 -24.11
C LYS A 13 62.55 10.07 -22.98
N VAL A 14 62.97 10.14 -21.73
CA VAL A 14 62.10 9.86 -20.57
C VAL A 14 60.92 10.83 -20.51
N ALA A 15 61.16 12.12 -20.78
CA ALA A 15 60.09 13.11 -20.83
C ALA A 15 59.07 12.83 -21.95
N ALA A 16 59.54 12.36 -23.11
CA ALA A 16 58.67 11.98 -24.23
C ALA A 16 57.80 10.75 -23.89
N GLU A 17 58.39 9.71 -23.30
CA GLU A 17 57.68 8.49 -22.87
C GLU A 17 56.64 8.81 -21.79
N ALA A 18 56.98 9.66 -20.82
CA ALA A 18 56.05 10.10 -19.78
C ALA A 18 54.87 10.90 -20.36
N LEU A 19 55.12 11.76 -21.35
CA LEU A 19 54.08 12.53 -22.02
C LEU A 19 53.14 11.62 -22.84
N GLU A 20 53.68 10.61 -23.51
CA GLU A 20 52.90 9.63 -24.25
C GLU A 20 51.99 8.81 -23.31
N ALA A 21 52.55 8.32 -22.20
CA ALA A 21 51.77 7.61 -21.17
C ALA A 21 50.66 8.49 -20.59
N ALA A 22 50.94 9.76 -20.29
CA ALA A 22 49.95 10.70 -19.78
C ALA A 22 48.83 10.97 -20.81
N ASN A 23 49.16 11.04 -22.10
CA ASN A 23 48.16 11.23 -23.15
C ASN A 23 47.27 9.99 -23.35
N ILE A 24 47.82 8.79 -23.20
CA ILE A 24 47.04 7.53 -23.22
C ILE A 24 46.07 7.51 -22.04
N GLU A 25 46.55 7.79 -20.83
CA GLU A 25 45.70 7.79 -19.64
C GLU A 25 44.63 8.88 -19.71
N LYS A 26 44.95 10.07 -20.23
CA LYS A 26 43.96 11.13 -20.46
C LYS A 26 42.86 10.68 -21.41
N LYS A 27 43.19 9.97 -22.50
CA LYS A 27 42.18 9.42 -23.43
C LYS A 27 41.30 8.38 -22.72
N ARG A 28 41.90 7.49 -21.92
CA ARG A 28 41.18 6.48 -21.15
C ARG A 28 40.17 7.12 -20.19
N LEU A 29 40.60 8.11 -19.43
CA LEU A 29 39.74 8.85 -18.48
C LEU A 29 38.61 9.61 -19.20
N LEU A 30 38.87 10.16 -20.39
CA LEU A 30 37.82 10.82 -21.18
C LEU A 30 36.74 9.85 -21.64
N GLU A 31 37.11 8.65 -22.08
CA GLU A 31 36.14 7.62 -22.46
C GLU A 31 35.36 7.08 -21.26
N GLU A 32 36.02 6.87 -20.12
CA GLU A 32 35.33 6.51 -18.87
C GLU A 32 34.35 7.60 -18.42
N ALA A 33 34.72 8.88 -18.53
CA ALA A 33 33.85 9.98 -18.17
C ALA A 33 32.59 10.04 -19.06
N LYS A 34 32.74 9.85 -20.38
CA LYS A 34 31.60 9.78 -21.31
C LYS A 34 30.68 8.61 -21.00
N SER A 35 31.24 7.42 -20.78
CA SER A 35 30.45 6.23 -20.45
C SER A 35 29.66 6.43 -19.15
N ARG A 36 30.27 7.04 -18.14
CA ARG A 36 29.56 7.39 -16.88
C ARG A 36 28.48 8.45 -17.09
N GLU A 37 28.70 9.42 -17.98
CA GLU A 37 27.70 10.44 -18.30
C GLU A 37 26.46 9.82 -18.96
N GLU A 38 26.66 8.88 -19.87
CA GLU A 38 25.58 8.09 -20.50
C GLU A 38 24.80 7.25 -19.47
N GLU A 39 25.50 6.58 -18.56
CA GLU A 39 24.89 5.82 -17.47
C GLU A 39 24.03 6.72 -16.56
N VAL A 40 24.57 7.89 -16.16
CA VAL A 40 23.84 8.86 -15.33
C VAL A 40 22.59 9.39 -16.06
N LEU A 41 22.66 9.61 -17.37
CA LEU A 41 21.49 10.01 -18.16
C LEU A 41 20.42 8.92 -18.18
N SER A 42 20.80 7.65 -18.35
CA SER A 42 19.87 6.51 -18.30
C SER A 42 19.18 6.41 -16.93
N LEU A 43 19.96 6.45 -15.85
CA LEU A 43 19.44 6.36 -14.48
C LEU A 43 18.48 7.51 -14.13
N ARG A 44 18.75 8.73 -14.63
CA ARG A 44 17.84 9.87 -14.45
C ARG A 44 16.49 9.65 -15.14
N LYS A 45 16.49 9.03 -16.32
CA LYS A 45 15.27 8.71 -17.04
C LYS A 45 14.46 7.65 -16.29
N GLU A 46 15.11 6.57 -15.86
CA GLU A 46 14.46 5.51 -15.08
C GLU A 46 13.88 6.06 -13.77
N LEU A 47 14.59 6.96 -13.08
CA LEU A 47 14.10 7.60 -11.87
C LEU A 47 12.87 8.47 -12.13
N ALA A 48 12.85 9.19 -13.26
CA ALA A 48 11.68 10.00 -13.65
C ALA A 48 10.47 9.11 -13.95
N ASP A 49 10.67 8.01 -14.70
CA ASP A 49 9.62 7.04 -15.03
C ASP A 49 9.07 6.36 -13.76
N ALA A 50 9.96 5.96 -12.84
CA ALA A 50 9.57 5.41 -11.54
C ALA A 50 8.81 6.43 -10.67
N GLY A 51 9.22 7.70 -10.69
CA GLY A 51 8.52 8.79 -10.01
C GLY A 51 7.10 8.98 -10.54
N LYS A 52 6.93 8.95 -11.86
CA LYS A 52 5.62 9.02 -12.51
C LYS A 52 4.75 7.81 -12.17
N ALA A 53 5.28 6.60 -12.25
CA ALA A 53 4.55 5.38 -11.91
C ALA A 53 4.08 5.38 -10.44
N LYS A 54 4.91 5.87 -9.52
CA LYS A 54 4.52 6.05 -8.12
C LYS A 54 3.37 7.05 -7.96
N GLN A 55 3.42 8.18 -8.67
CA GLN A 55 2.35 9.17 -8.62
C GLN A 55 1.01 8.59 -9.13
N GLU A 56 1.03 7.90 -10.27
CA GLU A 56 -0.16 7.26 -10.84
C GLU A 56 -0.74 6.19 -9.90
N ALA A 57 0.11 5.42 -9.23
CA ALA A 57 -0.33 4.44 -8.24
C ALA A 57 -1.02 5.09 -7.02
N GLU A 58 -0.47 6.20 -6.50
CA GLU A 58 -1.08 6.95 -5.39
C GLU A 58 -2.41 7.59 -5.79
N GLU A 59 -2.53 8.09 -7.02
CA GLU A 59 -3.79 8.62 -7.55
C GLU A 59 -4.84 7.52 -7.71
N GLY A 60 -4.46 6.36 -8.26
CA GLY A 60 -5.34 5.20 -8.37
C GLY A 60 -5.81 4.67 -7.02
N LYS A 61 -4.92 4.65 -6.01
CA LYS A 61 -5.27 4.27 -4.64
C LYS A 61 -6.35 5.19 -4.06
N LYS A 62 -6.18 6.51 -4.21
CA LYS A 62 -7.18 7.50 -3.73
C LYS A 62 -8.53 7.32 -4.41
N GLU A 63 -8.54 7.02 -5.71
CA GLU A 63 -9.78 6.75 -6.43
C GLU A 63 -10.51 5.51 -5.89
N VAL A 64 -9.77 4.44 -5.61
CA VAL A 64 -10.33 3.22 -5.01
C VAL A 64 -10.88 3.49 -3.60
N GLU A 65 -10.14 4.22 -2.77
CA GLU A 65 -10.58 4.60 -1.42
C GLU A 65 -11.86 5.45 -1.48
N ALA A 66 -11.96 6.40 -2.42
CA ALA A 66 -13.16 7.21 -2.59
C ALA A 66 -14.36 6.39 -3.06
N LYS A 67 -14.16 5.45 -3.99
CA LYS A 67 -15.23 4.53 -4.44
C LYS A 67 -15.72 3.63 -3.32
N LEU A 68 -14.80 3.10 -2.51
CA LEU A 68 -15.15 2.26 -1.37
C LEU A 68 -15.95 3.06 -0.34
N ALA A 69 -15.50 4.25 0.03
CA ALA A 69 -16.21 5.11 0.98
C ALA A 69 -17.63 5.45 0.51
N ASN A 70 -17.80 5.73 -0.79
CA ASN A 70 -19.13 5.97 -1.36
C ASN A 70 -20.00 4.71 -1.33
N ALA A 71 -19.44 3.54 -1.68
CA ALA A 71 -20.17 2.28 -1.64
C ALA A 71 -20.61 1.90 -0.21
N GLU A 72 -19.76 2.15 0.78
CA GLU A 72 -20.09 1.96 2.20
C GLU A 72 -21.20 2.92 2.65
N ALA A 73 -21.10 4.20 2.29
CA ALA A 73 -22.12 5.19 2.60
C ALA A 73 -23.48 4.83 1.97
N ASP A 74 -23.46 4.40 0.70
CA ASP A 74 -24.64 3.95 -0.02
C ASP A 74 -25.23 2.68 0.60
N PHE A 75 -24.40 1.72 1.00
CA PHE A 75 -24.85 0.52 1.69
C PHE A 75 -25.52 0.86 3.02
N VAL A 76 -24.91 1.71 3.85
CA VAL A 76 -25.49 2.11 5.15
C VAL A 76 -26.81 2.86 4.95
N ALA A 77 -26.85 3.80 4.01
CA ALA A 77 -28.06 4.59 3.72
C ALA A 77 -29.21 3.70 3.22
N ASN A 78 -28.90 2.64 2.48
CA ASN A 78 -29.88 1.77 1.84
C ASN A 78 -29.95 0.37 2.46
N PHE A 79 -29.38 0.17 3.66
CA PHE A 79 -29.31 -1.16 4.28
C PHE A 79 -30.70 -1.79 4.40
N HIS A 80 -31.71 -0.98 4.71
CA HIS A 80 -33.12 -1.38 4.81
C HIS A 80 -33.73 -1.97 3.54
N ASN A 81 -33.12 -1.74 2.38
CA ASN A 81 -33.56 -2.27 1.09
C ASN A 81 -32.83 -3.57 0.71
N THR A 82 -31.95 -4.09 1.57
CA THR A 82 -31.19 -5.32 1.33
C THR A 82 -31.94 -6.55 1.86
N GLU A 83 -31.71 -7.71 1.26
CA GLU A 83 -32.28 -8.98 1.74
C GLU A 83 -31.84 -9.29 3.20
N ALA A 84 -30.64 -8.85 3.57
CA ALA A 84 -30.10 -8.99 4.92
C ALA A 84 -30.86 -8.16 5.98
N TYR A 85 -31.60 -7.12 5.58
CA TYR A 85 -32.37 -6.31 6.52
C TYR A 85 -33.50 -7.10 7.17
N SER A 86 -34.18 -7.97 6.42
CA SER A 86 -35.30 -8.74 6.97
C SER A 86 -34.83 -9.65 8.10
N SER A 87 -33.75 -10.42 7.88
CA SER A 87 -33.17 -11.26 8.93
C SER A 87 -32.61 -10.45 10.10
N PHE A 88 -31.93 -9.34 9.83
CA PHE A 88 -31.46 -8.41 10.87
C PHE A 88 -32.61 -7.87 11.73
N SER A 89 -33.66 -7.34 11.10
CA SER A 89 -34.78 -6.71 11.79
C SER A 89 -35.62 -7.73 12.57
N ASP A 90 -35.85 -8.92 12.01
CA ASP A 90 -36.52 -10.03 12.71
C ASP A 90 -35.73 -10.47 13.95
N TYR A 91 -34.41 -10.60 13.84
CA TYR A 91 -33.56 -10.96 14.98
C TYR A 91 -33.68 -9.94 16.12
N PHE A 92 -33.46 -8.65 15.81
CA PHE A 92 -33.51 -7.59 16.83
C PHE A 92 -34.92 -7.39 17.41
N ALA A 93 -35.98 -7.60 16.62
CA ALA A 93 -37.34 -7.60 17.14
C ALA A 93 -37.55 -8.72 18.17
N ARG A 94 -37.05 -9.94 17.91
CA ARG A 94 -37.10 -11.04 18.89
C ARG A 94 -36.31 -10.72 20.16
N VAL A 95 -35.12 -10.14 20.04
CA VAL A 95 -34.32 -9.68 21.20
C VAL A 95 -35.11 -8.67 22.03
N GLY A 96 -35.67 -7.63 21.41
CA GLY A 96 -36.48 -6.62 22.09
C GLY A 96 -37.70 -7.21 22.79
N HIS A 97 -38.37 -8.20 22.18
CA HIS A 97 -39.47 -8.91 22.84
C HIS A 97 -39.00 -9.66 24.10
N GLN A 98 -37.81 -10.28 24.08
CA GLN A 98 -37.25 -10.96 25.26
C GLN A 98 -36.94 -9.98 26.40
N GLU A 99 -36.43 -8.79 26.10
CA GLU A 99 -36.18 -7.75 27.10
C GLU A 99 -37.49 -7.31 27.77
N VAL A 100 -38.55 -7.09 26.99
CA VAL A 100 -39.88 -6.72 27.52
C VAL A 100 -40.49 -7.84 28.36
N LEU A 101 -40.41 -9.10 27.91
CA LEU A 101 -40.91 -10.24 28.67
C LEU A 101 -40.16 -10.42 30.00
N THR A 102 -38.85 -10.16 29.99
CA THR A 102 -38.01 -10.19 31.20
C THR A 102 -38.42 -9.08 32.18
N ALA A 103 -38.62 -7.86 31.69
CA ALA A 103 -39.09 -6.75 32.52
C ALA A 103 -40.47 -7.03 33.13
N LEU A 104 -41.41 -7.53 32.33
CA LEU A 104 -42.77 -7.87 32.79
C LEU A 104 -42.76 -8.92 33.90
N ARG A 105 -41.89 -9.93 33.80
CA ARG A 105 -41.73 -10.96 34.84
C ARG A 105 -41.18 -10.39 36.15
N ASN A 106 -40.27 -9.42 36.05
CA ASN A 106 -39.64 -8.81 37.21
C ASN A 106 -40.59 -7.86 37.94
N ASP A 107 -41.34 -7.04 37.19
CA ASP A 107 -42.20 -6.00 37.75
C ASP A 107 -43.59 -6.53 38.14
N HIS A 108 -44.07 -7.57 37.45
CA HIS A 108 -45.40 -8.17 37.63
C HIS A 108 -45.31 -9.71 37.67
N PRO A 109 -44.73 -10.30 38.72
CA PRO A 109 -44.46 -11.74 38.79
C PRO A 109 -45.72 -12.62 38.84
N ASP A 110 -46.88 -12.02 39.11
CA ASP A 110 -48.20 -12.67 39.14
C ASP A 110 -48.84 -12.80 37.75
N VAL A 111 -48.33 -12.08 36.74
CA VAL A 111 -48.82 -12.17 35.36
C VAL A 111 -48.28 -13.43 34.69
N ASN A 112 -49.17 -14.30 34.21
CA ASN A 112 -48.79 -15.45 33.39
C ASN A 112 -48.44 -14.99 31.97
N VAL A 113 -47.16 -15.07 31.60
CA VAL A 113 -46.65 -14.64 30.29
C VAL A 113 -46.38 -15.78 29.30
N LYS A 114 -46.71 -17.03 29.64
CA LYS A 114 -46.39 -18.20 28.80
C LYS A 114 -46.92 -18.12 27.37
N ASP A 115 -48.12 -17.57 27.19
CA ASP A 115 -48.71 -17.40 25.85
C ASP A 115 -47.95 -16.34 25.03
N LEU A 116 -47.40 -15.32 25.69
CA LEU A 116 -46.56 -14.31 25.05
C LEU A 116 -45.18 -14.88 24.71
N GLU A 117 -44.59 -15.70 25.59
CA GLU A 117 -43.32 -16.40 25.34
C GLU A 117 -43.43 -17.37 24.15
N ALA A 118 -44.53 -18.12 24.05
CA ALA A 118 -44.78 -19.01 22.92
C ALA A 118 -44.97 -18.24 21.61
N ARG A 119 -45.55 -17.04 21.67
CA ARG A 119 -45.77 -16.17 20.51
C ARG A 119 -44.51 -15.42 20.07
N PHE A 120 -43.63 -15.12 21.01
CA PHE A 120 -42.37 -14.40 20.80
C PHE A 120 -41.21 -15.23 21.34
N PRO A 121 -40.85 -16.34 20.66
CA PRO A 121 -39.73 -17.16 21.09
C PRO A 121 -38.42 -16.35 21.03
N PRO A 122 -37.41 -16.72 21.85
CA PRO A 122 -36.08 -16.14 21.73
C PRO A 122 -35.52 -16.34 20.31
N PRO A 123 -34.62 -15.46 19.85
CA PRO A 123 -33.95 -15.68 18.59
C PRO A 123 -33.22 -17.03 18.59
N ASP A 124 -33.24 -17.72 17.46
CA ASP A 124 -32.43 -18.92 17.26
C ASP A 124 -30.97 -18.49 17.34
N VAL A 125 -30.24 -18.99 18.34
CA VAL A 125 -28.78 -18.85 18.39
C VAL A 125 -28.27 -19.82 17.32
N GLU A 126 -27.95 -19.31 16.13
CA GLU A 126 -27.14 -20.10 15.19
C GLU A 126 -25.89 -20.52 15.96
N GLY A 127 -25.72 -21.84 16.07
CA GLY A 127 -24.80 -22.45 17.02
C GLY A 127 -23.38 -21.88 16.90
N ASP A 128 -22.76 -21.70 18.06
CA ASP A 128 -21.34 -21.96 18.20
C ASP A 128 -21.09 -23.38 17.63
N GLU A 129 -20.74 -23.47 16.35
CA GLU A 129 -20.00 -24.62 15.86
C GLU A 129 -18.61 -24.54 16.50
N ASP A 130 -18.49 -25.19 17.66
CA ASP A 130 -17.25 -25.83 18.09
C ASP A 130 -16.73 -26.67 16.91
N ASN A 131 -15.73 -26.16 16.16
CA ASN A 131 -14.39 -26.75 15.89
C ASN A 131 -13.66 -26.06 14.73
#